data_AF-A0A2T6FDE6-F1
#
_entry.id   AF-A0A2T6FDE6-F1
#
_cell.length_a   1.000
_cell.length_b   1.000
_cell.length_c   1.000
_cell.angle_alpha   90.00
_cell.angle_beta   90.00
_cell.angle_gamma   90.00
#
_symmetry.space_group_name_H-M   'P 1'
#
loop_
_entity.id
_entity.type
_entity.pdbx_description
1 polymer ?
#
loop_
_entity_poly.entity_id
_entity_poly.type
_entity_poly.pdbx_seq_one_letter_code
_entity_poly.pdbx_strand_id
1 'polypeptide(L)' 'MPEQFFSQYALYWVAAFIVIFASAKLLIARHSRFQSWSDAQKSIAVKGIALSSFVLVYFVVTLLVLR' A
#
# COMPACT_ATOMS: atom_id res chain seq x y z
N MET A 1 16.17 7.89 -23.51
CA MET A 1 16.01 8.87 -22.40
C MET A 1 14.65 8.87 -21.68
N PRO A 2 13.52 8.29 -22.19
CA PRO A 2 12.28 8.21 -21.39
C PRO A 2 12.25 7.05 -20.37
N GLU A 3 13.04 5.98 -20.58
CA GLU A 3 13.06 4.80 -19.68
C GLU A 3 13.60 5.09 -18.27
N GLN A 4 14.59 5.99 -18.14
CA GLN A 4 15.15 6.34 -16.83
C GLN A 4 14.15 7.10 -15.96
N PHE A 5 13.32 7.97 -16.54
CA PHE A 5 12.25 8.65 -15.81
C PHE A 5 11.15 7.68 -15.40
N PHE A 6 10.71 6.80 -16.31
CA PHE A 6 9.72 5.76 -15.97
C PHE A 6 10.22 4.87 -14.83
N SER A 7 11.49 4.47 -14.86
CA SER A 7 12.13 3.67 -13.82
C SER A 7 12.16 4.38 -12.46
N GLN A 8 12.51 5.68 -12.42
CA GLN A 8 12.54 6.45 -11.18
C GLN A 8 11.15 6.64 -10.58
N TYR A 9 10.15 7.02 -11.38
CA TYR A 9 8.77 7.14 -10.87
C TYR A 9 8.22 5.80 -10.40
N ALA A 10 8.49 4.72 -11.14
CA ALA A 10 8.09 3.37 -10.73
C ALA A 10 8.75 2.97 -9.39
N LEU A 11 10.03 3.29 -9.19
CA LEU A 11 10.72 3.05 -7.92
C LEU A 11 10.08 3.77 -6.74
N TYR A 12 9.67 5.04 -6.90
CA TYR A 12 8.97 5.78 -5.85
C TYR A 12 7.60 5.16 -5.54
N TRP A 13 6.84 4.73 -6.55
CA TRP A 13 5.56 4.05 -6.34
C TRP A 13 5.74 2.68 -5.65
N VAL A 14 6.76 1.92 -6.02
CA VAL A 14 7.11 0.66 -5.35
C VAL A 14 7.49 0.91 -3.90
N ALA A 15 8.32 1.91 -3.62
CA ALA A 15 8.69 2.29 -2.26
C ALA A 15 7.46 2.69 -1.43
N ALA A 16 6.56 3.50 -1.99
CA ALA A 16 5.31 3.89 -1.35
C ALA A 16 4.43 2.67 -1.04
N PHE A 17 4.31 1.73 -1.98
CA PHE A 17 3.56 0.50 -1.76
C PHE A 17 4.16 -0.35 -0.62
N ILE A 18 5.49 -0.47 -0.56
CA ILE A 18 6.17 -1.21 0.51
C ILE A 18 5.86 -0.59 1.88
N VAL A 19 5.90 0.74 1.99
CA VAL A 19 5.59 1.45 3.24
C VAL A 19 4.14 1.22 3.66
N ILE A 20 3.18 1.32 2.73
CA ILE A 20 1.77 1.04 2.99
C ILE A 20 1.58 -0.41 3.43
N PHE A 21 2.21 -1.36 2.75
CA PHE A 21 2.13 -2.78 3.05
C PHE A 21 2.71 -3.12 4.42
N ALA A 22 3.87 -2.55 4.77
CA ALA A 22 4.48 -2.70 6.09
C ALA A 22 3.59 -2.12 7.19
N SER A 23 2.98 -0.96 6.94
CA SER A 23 2.04 -0.32 7.87
C SER A 23 0.78 -1.17 8.08
N ALA A 24 0.22 -1.73 7.01
CA ALA A 24 -0.93 -2.64 7.08
C ALA A 24 -0.59 -3.93 7.86
N LYS A 25 0.61 -4.50 7.65
CA LYS A 25 1.10 -5.62 8.46
C LYS A 25 1.20 -5.26 9.94
N LEU A 26 1.78 -4.10 10.26
CA LEU A 26 1.94 -3.65 11.64
C LEU A 26 0.58 -3.44 12.32
N LEU A 27 -0.37 -2.83 11.60
CA LEU A 27 -1.74 -2.62 12.07
C LEU A 27 -2.41 -3.95 12.42
N ILE A 28 -2.37 -4.93 11.50
CA ILE A 28 -3.00 -6.23 11.70
C ILE A 28 -2.30 -7.04 12.80
N ALA A 29 -0.98 -6.93 12.92
CA ALA A 29 -0.23 -7.63 13.95
C ALA A 29 -0.50 -7.09 15.37
N ARG A 30 -0.71 -5.78 15.51
CA ARG A 30 -0.85 -5.12 16.83
C ARG A 30 -2.28 -4.89 17.28
N HIS A 31 -3.22 -4.74 16.37
CA HIS A 31 -4.57 -4.35 16.74
C HIS A 31 -5.38 -5.55 17.26
N SER A 32 -5.92 -5.45 18.47
CA SER A 32 -6.62 -6.53 19.20
C SER A 32 -7.70 -7.22 18.37
N ARG A 33 -8.43 -6.45 17.55
CA ARG A 33 -9.47 -6.94 16.63
C ARG A 33 -9.00 -8.06 15.68
N PHE A 34 -7.73 -8.11 15.30
CA PHE A 34 -7.20 -9.10 14.36
C PHE A 34 -6.45 -10.25 15.05
N GLN A 35 -6.29 -10.23 16.38
CA GLN A 35 -5.53 -11.27 17.08
C GLN A 35 -6.21 -12.65 16.98
N SER A 36 -7.54 -12.68 17.01
CA SER A 36 -8.34 -13.90 16.89
C SER A 36 -8.43 -14.46 15.47
N TRP A 37 -7.87 -13.77 14.48
CA TRP A 37 -7.93 -14.19 13.09
C TRP A 37 -6.85 -15.23 12.78
N SER A 38 -7.18 -16.16 11.89
CA SER A 38 -6.20 -17.11 11.37
C SER A 38 -5.14 -16.39 10.52
N ASP A 39 -3.98 -17.01 10.33
CA ASP A 39 -2.90 -16.41 9.54
C ASP A 39 -3.32 -16.15 8.09
N ALA A 40 -4.21 -17.00 7.54
CA ALA A 40 -4.80 -16.79 6.23
C ALA A 40 -5.68 -15.52 6.19
N GLN A 41 -6.54 -15.31 7.19
CA GLN A 41 -7.40 -14.13 7.29
C GLN A 41 -6.57 -12.84 7.46
N LYS A 42 -5.53 -12.89 8.30
CA LYS A 42 -4.57 -11.77 8.47
C LYS A 42 -3.89 -11.44 7.15
N SER A 43 -3.42 -12.45 6.42
CA SER A 43 -2.77 -12.26 5.11
C SER A 43 -3.70 -11.61 4.09
N ILE A 44 -4.95 -12.07 3.99
CA ILE A 44 -5.96 -11.49 3.09
C ILE A 44 -6.23 -10.03 3.46
N ALA A 45 -6.38 -9.71 4.74
CA ALA A 45 -6.65 -8.34 5.15
C ALA A 45 -5.46 -7.40 4.97
N VAL A 46 -4.23 -7.86 5.19
CA VAL A 46 -3.04 -7.04 4.87
C VAL A 46 -3.05 -6.68 3.40
N LYS A 47 -3.28 -7.67 2.52
CA LYS A 47 -3.35 -7.43 1.07
C LYS A 47 -4.50 -6.49 0.71
N GLY A 48 -5.68 -6.71 1.27
CA GLY A 48 -6.86 -5.88 1.02
C GLY A 48 -6.67 -4.43 1.44
N ILE A 49 -6.14 -4.19 2.65
CA ILE A 49 -5.86 -2.84 3.16
C ILE A 49 -4.75 -2.18 2.35
N ALA A 50 -3.69 -2.92 2.01
CA ALA A 50 -2.59 -2.37 1.24
C ALA A 50 -3.01 -1.95 -0.17
N LEU A 51 -3.79 -2.79 -0.87
CA LEU A 51 -4.33 -2.49 -2.20
C LEU A 51 -5.28 -1.30 -2.16
N SER A 52 -6.25 -1.29 -1.25
CA SER A 52 -7.22 -0.18 -1.17
C SER A 52 -6.56 1.14 -0.81
N SER A 53 -5.59 1.12 0.11
CA SER A 53 -4.83 2.30 0.51
C SER A 53 -3.94 2.80 -0.62
N PHE A 54 -3.29 1.91 -1.36
CA PHE A 54 -2.47 2.29 -2.52
C PHE A 54 -3.32 2.92 -3.63
N VAL A 55 -4.48 2.35 -3.94
CA VAL A 55 -5.43 2.91 -4.91
C VAL A 55 -5.89 4.30 -4.47
N LEU A 56 -6.21 4.48 -3.18
CA LEU A 56 -6.56 5.78 -2.61
C LEU A 56 -5.44 6.80 -2.78
N VAL A 57 -4.20 6.45 -2.42
CA VAL A 57 -3.03 7.34 -2.58
C VAL A 57 -2.83 7.70 -4.05
N TYR A 58 -2.90 6.73 -4.96
CA TYR A 58 -2.81 6.98 -6.39
C TYR A 58 -3.88 7.95 -6.88
N PHE A 59 -5.13 7.77 -6.45
CA PHE A 59 -6.23 8.63 -6.85
C PHE A 59 -6.06 10.06 -6.29
N VAL A 60 -5.66 10.19 -5.02
CA VAL A 60 -5.40 11.48 -4.39
C VAL A 60 -4.26 12.23 -5.09
N VAL A 61 -3.13 11.56 -5.36
CA VAL A 61 -2.01 12.16 -6.09
C VAL A 61 -2.44 12.56 -7.49
N THR A 62 -3.19 11.71 -8.19
CA THR A 62 -3.71 12.01 -9.53
C THR A 62 -4.60 13.25 -9.52
N LEU A 63 -5.54 13.36 -8.56
CA LEU A 63 -6.41 14.53 -8.42
C LEU A 63 -5.65 15.81 -8.07
N LEU A 64 -4.58 15.72 -7.26
CA LEU A 64 -3.76 16.87 -6.90
C LEU A 64 -2.86 17.34 -8.05
N VAL A 65 -2.42 16.42 -8.92
CA VAL A 65 -1.54 16.74 -10.06
C VAL A 65 -2.34 17.19 -11.29
N LEU A 66 -3.56 16.67 -11.51
CA LEU A 66 -4.42 17.09 -12.62
C LEU A 66 -5.13 18.43 -12.39
N ARG A 67 -5.04 18.99 -11.19
CA ARG A 67 -5.63 20.28 -10.82
C ARG A 67 -4.65 21.42 -11.06
#